data_AF-A0A0P7UK20-F1
#
_entry.id   AF-A0A0P7UK20-F1
#
_cell.length_a   1.000
_cell.length_b   1.000
_cell.length_c   1.000
_cell.angle_alpha   90.00
_cell.angle_beta   90.00
_cell.angle_gamma   90.00
#
_symmetry.space_group_name_H-M   'P 1'
#
loop_
_entity.id
_entity.type
_entity.pdbx_description
1 polymer ?
#
loop_
_entity_poly.entity_id
_entity_poly.type
_entity_poly.pdbx_seq_one_letter_code
_entity_poly.pdbx_strand_id
1 'polypeptide(L)'
;MSQTCSSRCHLEKELCWSCAYDAGNLSSLTQGDTMKPEVFTESAFKSFLMNLCPRPEIYEIFSSYSARGKPYMTKENLMKFLNEKQRDSRLNEELFPPLRPDQVKALIEKYEPSSSNSSRGNISPEGLLFYLMGPDTSVVSLGKLARHHDMTQPVPHYFIKSSHNTYLTAGQFSGVSSPEMYRQCLLAGCRCLELDCWKGKPPDEDPIITHGFTMTTEILFKDVIEAIAESAFKTSPYPVILSFENHVDSVKQQEKMANYCKTIFGEALLIDPLEKYPAFCSVLDGEVQEDQEETEDQCEQDEEKMKNSDEVEDSIISCHSVLWAKKNRSYAVSSFVETKATDLITKNAVEFVEYPHIILS
;
A
#
# COMPACT_ATOMS: atom_id res chain seq x y z
N MET A 1 -2.16 2.24 -41.96
CA MET A 1 -2.74 2.99 -40.82
C MET A 1 -1.73 4.01 -40.25
N SER A 2 -1.08 4.80 -41.11
CA SER A 2 0.06 5.67 -40.74
C SER A 2 -0.13 7.07 -41.34
N GLN A 3 -1.06 7.87 -40.82
CA GLN A 3 -1.17 9.26 -41.29
C GLN A 3 -1.86 10.27 -40.36
N THR A 4 -2.19 9.93 -39.11
CA THR A 4 -2.88 10.86 -38.18
C THR A 4 -2.02 11.39 -37.03
N CYS A 5 -0.73 11.04 -36.95
CA CYS A 5 0.13 11.47 -35.83
C CYS A 5 1.17 12.57 -36.19
N SER A 6 1.34 12.93 -37.47
CA SER A 6 2.43 13.83 -37.89
C SER A 6 2.13 15.32 -37.69
N SER A 7 0.87 15.74 -37.77
CA SER A 7 0.48 17.16 -37.73
C SER A 7 0.38 17.72 -36.31
N ARG A 8 0.04 16.89 -35.30
CA ARG A 8 0.09 17.30 -33.88
C ARG A 8 1.53 17.53 -33.40
N CYS A 9 2.45 16.68 -33.83
CA CYS A 9 3.86 16.75 -33.40
C CYS A 9 4.61 17.97 -33.98
N HIS A 10 4.18 18.50 -35.14
CA HIS A 10 4.74 19.73 -35.69
C HIS A 10 4.24 20.99 -34.96
N LEU A 11 2.95 21.05 -34.61
CA LEU A 11 2.37 22.13 -33.80
C LEU A 11 2.98 22.16 -32.38
N GLU A 12 3.16 20.99 -31.74
CA GLU A 12 3.82 20.88 -30.43
C GLU A 12 5.28 21.35 -30.48
N LYS A 13 5.99 21.07 -31.58
CA LYS A 13 7.36 21.56 -31.79
C LYS A 13 7.41 23.07 -31.96
N GLU A 14 6.55 23.67 -32.79
CA GLU A 14 6.53 25.14 -32.97
C GLU A 14 6.07 25.90 -31.70
N LEU A 15 5.11 25.36 -30.95
CA LEU A 15 4.71 25.89 -29.65
C LEU A 15 5.88 25.89 -28.66
N CYS A 16 6.62 24.79 -28.58
CA CYS A 16 7.83 24.68 -27.75
C CYS A 16 8.87 25.77 -28.07
N TRP A 17 9.06 26.09 -29.35
CA TRP A 17 10.05 27.09 -29.77
C TRP A 17 9.60 28.53 -29.51
N SER A 18 8.34 28.88 -29.80
CA SER A 18 7.80 30.22 -29.49
C SER A 18 7.81 30.49 -27.99
N CYS A 19 7.57 29.46 -27.18
CA CYS A 19 7.53 29.58 -25.72
C CYS A 19 8.91 29.75 -25.10
N ALA A 20 9.94 29.16 -25.72
CA ALA A 20 11.34 29.36 -25.35
C ALA A 20 11.86 30.76 -25.74
N TYR A 21 11.36 31.32 -26.85
CA TYR A 21 11.67 32.69 -27.30
C TYR A 21 11.26 33.75 -26.27
N ASP A 22 10.04 33.63 -25.73
CA ASP A 22 9.49 34.59 -24.75
C ASP A 22 10.02 34.41 -23.32
N ALA A 23 10.50 33.21 -22.97
CA ALA A 23 10.90 32.88 -21.60
C ALA A 23 12.31 33.34 -21.17
N GLY A 24 13.14 33.80 -22.11
CA GLY A 24 14.58 33.99 -21.83
C GLY A 24 15.28 35.15 -22.52
N ASN A 25 14.58 36.07 -23.19
CA ASN A 25 15.25 37.09 -24.02
C ASN A 25 16.19 36.43 -25.06
N LEU A 26 15.84 35.23 -25.51
CA LEU A 26 16.62 34.38 -26.42
C LEU A 26 16.10 34.62 -27.84
N SER A 27 16.63 35.66 -28.46
CA SER A 27 16.15 36.23 -29.73
C SER A 27 16.32 35.34 -30.98
N SER A 28 16.68 34.05 -30.88
CA SER A 28 16.84 33.17 -32.05
C SER A 28 17.10 31.70 -31.70
N LEU A 29 16.09 30.93 -31.30
CA LEU A 29 16.23 29.47 -31.19
C LEU A 29 15.50 28.76 -32.34
N THR A 30 16.25 27.94 -33.08
CA THR A 30 15.85 27.12 -34.23
C THR A 30 16.05 25.63 -33.92
N GLN A 31 15.44 24.76 -34.74
CA GLN A 31 15.54 23.32 -34.58
C GLN A 31 17.01 22.85 -34.69
N GLY A 32 17.57 22.39 -33.57
CA GLY A 32 18.97 21.96 -33.46
C GLY A 32 19.83 22.81 -32.52
N ASP A 33 19.29 23.93 -32.02
CA ASP A 33 20.00 24.78 -31.08
C ASP A 33 20.10 24.16 -29.68
N THR A 34 21.24 24.43 -29.04
CA THR A 34 21.53 23.97 -27.68
C THR A 34 21.51 25.15 -26.72
N MET A 35 20.87 24.96 -25.56
CA MET A 35 20.90 25.94 -24.48
C MET A 35 22.09 25.64 -23.57
N LYS A 36 22.86 26.68 -23.26
CA LYS A 36 23.94 26.59 -22.29
C LYS A 36 23.36 26.30 -20.89
N PRO A 37 23.92 25.36 -20.10
CA PRO A 37 23.42 25.03 -18.76
C PRO A 37 23.30 26.24 -17.83
N GLU A 38 24.17 27.24 -17.99
CA GLU A 38 24.19 28.45 -17.16
C GLU A 38 22.98 29.38 -17.43
N VAL A 39 22.34 29.24 -18.60
CA VAL A 39 21.16 30.02 -18.99
C VAL A 39 19.86 29.27 -18.68
N PHE A 40 19.92 27.93 -18.60
CA PHE A 40 18.79 27.07 -18.22
C PHE A 40 18.58 27.07 -16.69
N THR A 41 18.24 28.24 -16.17
CA THR A 41 17.89 28.44 -14.77
C THR A 41 16.47 27.94 -14.47
N GLU A 42 16.17 27.65 -13.20
CA GLU A 42 14.82 27.28 -12.76
C GLU A 42 13.77 28.33 -13.17
N SER A 43 14.11 29.62 -13.08
CA SER A 43 13.25 30.73 -13.53
C SER A 43 12.97 30.68 -15.03
N ALA A 44 13.98 30.40 -15.85
CA ALA A 44 13.82 30.28 -17.30
C ALA A 44 12.94 29.08 -17.66
N PHE A 45 13.13 27.95 -16.98
CA PHE A 45 12.30 26.75 -17.18
C PHE A 45 10.84 26.98 -16.76
N LYS A 46 10.60 27.64 -15.62
CA LYS A 46 9.25 28.02 -15.19
C LYS A 46 8.56 28.94 -16.19
N SER A 47 9.26 29.96 -16.69
CA SER A 47 8.69 30.87 -17.69
C SER A 47 8.38 30.14 -19.00
N PHE A 48 9.24 29.21 -19.42
CA PHE A 48 9.00 28.36 -20.58
C PHE A 48 7.73 27.52 -20.41
N LEU A 49 7.53 26.87 -19.25
CA LEU A 49 6.33 26.09 -18.97
C LEU A 49 5.04 26.93 -19.01
N MET A 50 5.09 28.16 -18.49
CA MET A 50 3.94 29.08 -18.52
C MET A 50 3.52 29.46 -19.94
N ASN A 51 4.50 29.63 -20.82
CA ASN A 51 4.24 29.92 -22.23
C ASN A 51 3.73 28.67 -22.96
N LEU A 52 4.35 27.50 -22.71
CA LEU A 52 4.03 26.25 -23.40
C LEU A 52 2.62 25.74 -23.09
N CYS A 53 2.19 25.89 -21.84
CA CYS A 53 0.89 25.42 -21.38
C CYS A 53 0.14 26.53 -20.65
N PRO A 54 -0.49 27.47 -21.37
CA PRO A 54 -1.33 28.49 -20.74
C PRO A 54 -2.46 27.84 -19.93
N ARG A 55 -2.71 28.37 -18.73
CA ARG A 55 -3.71 27.84 -17.77
C ARG A 55 -4.84 28.85 -17.55
N PRO A 56 -5.75 29.07 -18.52
CA PRO A 56 -6.81 30.07 -18.42
C PRO A 56 -7.71 29.88 -17.20
N GLU A 57 -7.95 28.65 -16.77
CA GLU A 57 -8.76 28.31 -15.60
C GLU A 57 -8.14 28.85 -14.29
N ILE A 58 -6.81 28.97 -14.22
CA ILE A 58 -6.13 29.54 -13.05
C ILE A 58 -6.35 31.05 -13.01
N TYR A 59 -6.35 31.72 -14.16
CA TYR A 59 -6.68 33.14 -14.26
C TYR A 59 -8.16 33.40 -13.91
N GLU A 60 -9.07 32.49 -14.26
CA GLU A 60 -10.48 32.59 -13.85
C GLU A 60 -10.65 32.47 -12.33
N ILE A 61 -10.04 31.45 -11.72
CA ILE A 61 -10.01 31.30 -10.25
C ILE A 61 -9.42 32.54 -9.61
N PHE A 62 -8.26 32.99 -10.08
CA PHE A 62 -7.58 34.18 -9.58
C PHE A 62 -8.47 35.42 -9.66
N SER A 63 -9.13 35.63 -10.80
CA SER A 63 -10.00 36.79 -11.05
C SER A 63 -11.27 36.77 -10.20
N SER A 64 -11.78 35.59 -9.85
CA SER A 64 -12.97 35.45 -8.99
C SER A 64 -12.73 35.87 -7.54
N TYR A 65 -11.48 35.81 -7.07
CA TYR A 65 -11.08 36.22 -5.72
C TYR A 65 -10.34 37.56 -5.68
N SER A 66 -9.80 38.05 -6.81
CA SER A 66 -9.07 39.31 -6.88
C SER A 66 -9.99 40.51 -7.11
N ALA A 67 -9.58 41.68 -6.65
CA ALA A 67 -10.30 42.92 -6.96
C ALA A 67 -10.22 43.21 -8.47
N ARG A 68 -11.32 43.67 -9.07
CA ARG A 68 -11.43 43.91 -10.52
C ARG A 68 -10.30 44.80 -11.03
N GLY A 69 -9.57 44.32 -12.04
CA GLY A 69 -8.47 45.05 -12.69
C GLY A 69 -7.16 45.10 -11.90
N LYS A 70 -7.03 44.36 -10.79
CA LYS A 70 -5.75 44.23 -10.08
C LYS A 70 -4.94 43.05 -10.63
N PRO A 71 -3.63 43.22 -10.88
CA PRO A 71 -2.75 42.13 -11.34
C PRO A 71 -2.25 41.25 -10.17
N TYR A 72 -2.84 41.37 -8.99
CA TYR A 72 -2.47 40.65 -7.77
C TYR A 72 -3.71 40.35 -6.92
N MET A 73 -3.63 39.26 -6.16
CA MET A 73 -4.56 38.90 -5.09
C MET A 73 -3.94 39.26 -3.75
N THR A 74 -4.67 39.93 -2.86
CA THR A 74 -4.16 40.27 -1.53
C THR A 74 -4.14 39.06 -0.62
N LYS A 75 -3.35 39.11 0.46
CA LYS A 75 -3.33 38.10 1.53
C LYS A 75 -4.73 37.78 2.06
N GLU A 76 -5.60 38.77 2.22
CA GLU A 76 -6.96 38.57 2.73
C GLU A 76 -7.82 37.79 1.73
N ASN A 77 -7.71 38.11 0.44
CA ASN A 77 -8.43 37.40 -0.62
C ASN A 77 -7.89 35.97 -0.81
N LEU A 78 -6.57 35.79 -0.71
CA LEU A 78 -5.96 34.46 -0.73
C LEU A 78 -6.41 33.63 0.48
N MET A 79 -6.39 34.20 1.68
CA MET A 79 -6.88 33.54 2.89
C MET A 79 -8.34 33.09 2.75
N LYS A 80 -9.18 33.94 2.14
CA LYS A 80 -10.57 33.60 1.81
C LYS A 80 -10.64 32.41 0.86
N PHE A 81 -9.90 32.45 -0.26
CA PHE A 81 -9.83 31.33 -1.20
C PHE A 81 -9.41 30.02 -0.52
N LEU A 82 -8.37 30.07 0.31
CA LEU A 82 -7.84 28.89 1.00
C LEU A 82 -8.85 28.29 1.98
N ASN A 83 -9.50 29.12 2.79
CA ASN A 83 -10.44 28.65 3.82
C ASN A 83 -11.84 28.31 3.27
N GLU A 84 -12.24 28.84 2.11
CA GLU A 84 -13.56 28.56 1.52
C GLU A 84 -13.53 27.50 0.41
N LYS A 85 -12.45 27.42 -0.39
CA LYS A 85 -12.39 26.53 -1.56
C LYS A 85 -11.42 25.38 -1.41
N GLN A 86 -10.28 25.60 -0.73
CA GLN A 86 -9.27 24.56 -0.57
C GLN A 86 -9.49 23.73 0.70
N ARG A 87 -10.33 24.21 1.62
CA ARG A 87 -10.68 23.53 2.86
C ARG A 87 -11.93 22.68 2.67
N ASP A 88 -11.90 21.44 3.15
CA ASP A 88 -13.10 20.60 3.30
C ASP A 88 -13.95 21.12 4.46
N SER A 89 -15.21 21.47 4.18
CA SER A 89 -16.16 22.03 5.16
C SER A 89 -16.55 21.05 6.27
N ARG A 90 -16.25 19.76 6.11
CA ARG A 90 -16.51 18.72 7.13
C ARG A 90 -15.41 18.63 8.17
N LEU A 91 -14.27 19.30 7.98
CA LEU A 91 -13.16 19.28 8.92
C LEU A 91 -13.50 20.04 10.19
N ASN A 92 -13.30 19.38 11.34
CA ASN A 92 -13.44 19.99 12.66
C ASN A 92 -12.52 21.23 12.79
N GLU A 93 -13.08 22.36 13.20
CA GLU A 93 -12.38 23.64 13.27
C GLU A 93 -11.36 23.73 14.42
N GLU A 94 -11.52 22.95 15.49
CA GLU A 94 -10.57 22.95 16.60
C GLU A 94 -9.33 22.11 16.26
N LEU A 95 -9.53 20.91 15.69
CA LEU A 95 -8.44 20.02 15.30
C LEU A 95 -7.71 20.50 14.04
N PHE A 96 -8.45 21.11 13.11
CA PHE A 96 -7.92 21.65 11.87
C PHE A 96 -8.36 23.11 11.74
N PRO A 97 -7.74 24.07 12.44
CA PRO A 97 -8.16 25.46 12.37
C PRO A 97 -8.02 26.04 10.96
N PRO A 98 -8.90 27.00 10.57
CA PRO A 98 -8.71 27.79 9.36
C PRO A 98 -7.32 28.45 9.34
N LEU A 99 -6.76 28.60 8.15
CA LEU A 99 -5.47 29.24 7.96
C LEU A 99 -5.52 30.69 8.45
N ARG A 100 -4.54 31.04 9.28
CA ARG A 100 -4.39 32.38 9.85
C ARG A 100 -3.54 33.28 8.96
N PRO A 101 -3.60 34.62 9.13
CA PRO A 101 -2.87 35.57 8.29
C PRO A 101 -1.36 35.35 8.25
N ASP A 102 -0.73 34.91 9.35
CA ASP A 102 0.69 34.57 9.42
C ASP A 102 1.05 33.39 8.50
N GLN A 103 0.21 32.35 8.50
CA GLN A 103 0.41 31.15 7.68
C GLN A 103 0.21 31.46 6.20
N VAL A 104 -0.80 32.27 5.87
CA VAL A 104 -1.02 32.71 4.48
C VAL A 104 0.13 33.58 3.98
N LYS A 105 0.70 34.44 4.83
CA LYS A 105 1.90 35.22 4.48
C LYS A 105 3.09 34.31 4.15
N ALA A 106 3.32 33.26 4.93
CA ALA A 106 4.39 32.30 4.67
C ALA A 106 4.20 31.56 3.33
N LEU A 107 2.96 31.24 2.96
CA LEU A 107 2.67 30.66 1.64
C LEU A 107 2.99 31.65 0.51
N ILE A 108 2.62 32.92 0.66
CA ILE A 108 2.96 33.98 -0.31
C ILE A 108 4.48 34.11 -0.43
N GLU A 109 5.20 34.18 0.69
CA GLU A 109 6.67 34.27 0.70
C GLU A 109 7.35 33.08 0.01
N LYS A 110 6.75 31.89 0.12
CA LYS A 110 7.25 30.66 -0.48
C LYS A 110 7.00 30.56 -1.99
N TYR A 111 5.83 30.98 -2.46
CA TYR A 111 5.39 30.70 -3.84
C TYR A 111 5.38 31.91 -4.76
N GLU A 112 5.32 33.13 -4.23
CA GLU A 112 5.27 34.35 -5.05
C GLU A 112 6.64 34.64 -5.68
N PRO A 113 6.76 34.66 -7.02
CA PRO A 113 8.03 34.90 -7.69
C PRO A 113 8.55 36.34 -7.54
N SER A 114 7.64 37.33 -7.43
CA SER A 114 8.02 38.74 -7.30
C SER A 114 8.25 39.14 -5.86
N SER A 115 9.49 39.50 -5.50
CA SER A 115 9.85 39.98 -4.17
C SER A 115 9.06 41.24 -3.75
N SER A 116 8.71 42.10 -4.70
CA SER A 116 7.86 43.27 -4.47
C SER A 116 6.44 42.88 -4.09
N ASN A 117 5.86 41.87 -4.74
CA ASN A 117 4.52 41.37 -4.37
C ASN A 117 4.56 40.64 -3.03
N SER A 118 5.54 39.75 -2.87
CA SER A 118 5.75 38.96 -1.66
C SER A 118 5.88 39.83 -0.41
N SER A 119 6.73 40.86 -0.44
CA SER A 119 6.90 41.81 0.69
C SER A 119 5.64 42.61 1.01
N ARG A 120 4.77 42.84 0.02
CA ARG A 120 3.48 43.51 0.18
C ARG A 120 2.34 42.56 0.58
N GLY A 121 2.61 41.27 0.72
CA GLY A 121 1.58 40.27 1.02
C GLY A 121 0.60 40.06 -0.13
N ASN A 122 1.09 40.16 -1.37
CA ASN A 122 0.31 39.98 -2.59
C ASN A 122 0.82 38.75 -3.34
N ILE A 123 -0.09 38.02 -4.00
CA ILE A 123 0.23 36.89 -4.86
C ILE A 123 -0.24 37.16 -6.30
N SER A 124 0.58 36.82 -7.29
CA SER A 124 0.26 36.92 -8.71
C SER A 124 -0.45 35.66 -9.21
N PRO A 125 -1.02 35.65 -10.44
CA PRO A 125 -1.54 34.42 -11.05
C PRO A 125 -0.49 33.31 -11.11
N GLU A 126 0.76 33.65 -11.41
CA GLU A 126 1.89 32.72 -11.45
C GLU A 126 2.22 32.19 -10.05
N GLY A 127 2.22 33.05 -9.03
CA GLY A 127 2.39 32.63 -7.64
C GLY A 127 1.28 31.67 -7.18
N LEU A 128 0.03 31.93 -7.55
CA LEU A 128 -1.10 31.05 -7.26
C LEU A 128 -0.95 29.68 -7.97
N LEU A 129 -0.49 29.68 -9.22
CA LEU A 129 -0.21 28.45 -9.95
C LEU A 129 0.89 27.63 -9.28
N PHE A 130 1.99 28.26 -8.89
CA PHE A 130 3.07 27.57 -8.15
C PHE A 130 2.60 27.01 -6.82
N TYR A 131 1.73 27.74 -6.10
CA TYR A 131 1.08 27.21 -4.90
C TYR A 131 0.24 25.97 -5.22
N LEU A 132 -0.62 26.02 -6.25
CA LEU A 132 -1.51 24.92 -6.61
C LEU A 132 -0.79 23.67 -7.13
N MET A 133 0.42 23.83 -7.68
CA MET A 133 1.31 22.73 -8.07
C MET A 133 2.28 22.32 -6.95
N GLY A 134 2.27 23.03 -5.83
CA GLY A 134 3.20 22.84 -4.73
C GLY A 134 2.83 21.63 -3.86
N PRO A 135 3.77 21.18 -3.00
CA PRO A 135 3.52 20.07 -2.08
C PRO A 135 2.40 20.37 -1.06
N ASP A 136 2.11 21.64 -0.77
CA ASP A 136 1.07 22.05 0.20
C ASP A 136 -0.36 21.76 -0.29
N THR A 137 -0.56 21.59 -1.60
CA THR A 137 -1.87 21.29 -2.23
C THR A 137 -1.99 19.85 -2.68
N SER A 138 -1.05 18.98 -2.29
CA SER A 138 -1.14 17.55 -2.60
C SER A 138 -2.45 16.98 -2.06
N VAL A 139 -3.26 16.41 -2.97
CA VAL A 139 -4.56 15.79 -2.65
C VAL A 139 -4.39 14.69 -1.61
N VAL A 140 -3.26 13.97 -1.67
CA VAL A 140 -2.90 12.92 -0.71
C VAL A 140 -1.63 13.34 0.02
N SER A 141 -1.74 13.50 1.34
CA SER A 141 -0.57 13.70 2.21
C SER A 141 -0.30 12.41 2.98
N LEU A 142 0.50 11.51 2.38
CA LEU A 142 0.78 10.19 2.95
C LEU A 142 1.35 10.27 4.38
N GLY A 143 2.20 11.27 4.65
CA GLY A 143 2.78 11.49 5.98
C GLY A 143 1.76 11.96 7.03
N LYS A 144 0.68 12.62 6.63
CA LYS A 144 -0.45 12.91 7.54
C LYS A 144 -1.29 11.66 7.74
N LEU A 145 -1.63 10.95 6.65
CA LEU A 145 -2.43 9.73 6.70
C LEU A 145 -1.87 8.69 7.67
N ALA A 146 -0.55 8.43 7.62
CA ALA A 146 0.11 7.47 8.50
C ALA A 146 0.12 7.87 9.98
N ARG A 147 -0.05 9.16 10.32
CA ARG A 147 -0.02 9.68 11.70
C ARG A 147 -1.40 9.75 12.36
N HIS A 148 -2.47 9.58 11.60
CA HIS A 148 -3.84 9.75 12.09
C HIS A 148 -4.47 8.45 12.62
N HIS A 149 -3.86 7.30 12.40
CA HIS A 149 -4.38 6.04 12.90
C HIS A 149 -3.75 5.70 14.24
N ASP A 150 -4.59 5.31 15.20
CA ASP A 150 -4.14 4.68 16.44
C ASP A 150 -3.64 3.27 16.10
N MET A 151 -2.34 3.01 16.32
CA MET A 151 -1.68 1.72 16.02
C MET A 151 -1.52 0.84 17.26
N THR A 152 -2.29 1.12 18.32
CA THR A 152 -2.28 0.39 19.60
C THR A 152 -3.51 -0.47 19.84
N GLN A 153 -4.47 -0.48 18.91
CA GLN A 153 -5.65 -1.34 18.96
C GLN A 153 -5.27 -2.81 18.64
N PRO A 154 -6.14 -3.78 18.94
CA PRO A 154 -5.93 -5.17 18.53
C PRO A 154 -5.88 -5.34 17.00
N VAL A 155 -5.13 -6.35 16.52
CA VAL A 155 -4.94 -6.63 15.09
C VAL A 155 -6.25 -6.72 14.27
N PRO A 156 -7.35 -7.33 14.78
CA PRO A 156 -8.63 -7.38 14.04
C PRO A 156 -9.27 -6.02 13.74
N HIS A 157 -8.81 -4.92 14.35
CA HIS A 157 -9.32 -3.58 14.07
C HIS A 157 -8.70 -2.92 12.82
N TYR A 158 -7.75 -3.58 12.17
CA TYR A 158 -7.04 -3.04 11.02
C TYR A 158 -7.30 -3.85 9.75
N PHE A 159 -7.49 -3.14 8.64
CA PHE A 159 -7.31 -3.77 7.33
C PHE A 159 -5.84 -4.06 7.09
N ILE A 160 -5.52 -5.33 6.88
CA ILE A 160 -4.17 -5.81 6.59
C ILE A 160 -4.03 -5.94 5.08
N LYS A 161 -2.98 -5.33 4.51
CA LYS A 161 -2.68 -5.50 3.08
C LYS A 161 -2.13 -6.90 2.85
N SER A 162 -2.94 -7.79 2.30
CA SER A 162 -2.63 -9.21 2.11
C SER A 162 -2.35 -9.57 0.65
N SER A 163 -1.60 -10.65 0.43
CA SER A 163 -1.31 -11.23 -0.89
C SER A 163 -1.71 -12.71 -0.88
N HIS A 164 -2.36 -13.13 -1.96
CA HIS A 164 -2.69 -14.53 -2.23
C HIS A 164 -1.69 -15.14 -3.22
N ASN A 165 -1.30 -16.39 -3.03
CA ASN A 165 -0.27 -17.12 -3.78
C ASN A 165 0.94 -16.25 -4.10
N THR A 166 1.54 -15.66 -3.05
CA THR A 166 2.56 -14.60 -3.15
C THR A 166 3.74 -14.99 -4.03
N TYR A 167 4.06 -16.27 -4.11
CA TYR A 167 5.17 -16.80 -4.92
C TYR A 167 4.94 -16.63 -6.43
N LEU A 168 3.70 -16.54 -6.92
CA LEU A 168 3.39 -16.49 -8.35
C LEU A 168 3.61 -15.09 -8.94
N THR A 169 4.37 -15.03 -10.05
CA THR A 169 4.57 -13.79 -10.82
C THR A 169 3.39 -13.48 -11.75
N ALA A 170 2.76 -14.50 -12.32
CA ALA A 170 1.57 -14.41 -13.18
C ALA A 170 1.00 -15.81 -13.44
N GLY A 171 -0.33 -15.94 -13.51
CA GLY A 171 -1.03 -17.15 -13.95
C GLY A 171 -1.05 -18.29 -12.91
N GLN A 172 -2.25 -18.79 -12.60
CA GLN A 172 -2.44 -19.83 -11.56
C GLN A 172 -2.06 -21.25 -12.03
N PHE A 173 -2.05 -21.54 -13.34
CA PHE A 173 -1.88 -22.90 -13.85
C PHE A 173 -0.48 -23.23 -14.39
N SER A 174 0.20 -22.25 -15.00
CA SER A 174 1.52 -22.44 -15.63
C SER A 174 2.43 -21.23 -15.41
N GLY A 175 2.21 -20.55 -14.29
CA GLY A 175 2.95 -19.36 -13.88
C GLY A 175 4.35 -19.67 -13.37
N VAL A 176 5.20 -18.65 -13.40
CA VAL A 176 6.53 -18.73 -12.79
C VAL A 176 6.43 -18.31 -11.33
N SER A 177 6.91 -19.16 -10.44
CA SER A 177 7.12 -18.87 -9.02
C SER A 177 8.48 -18.21 -8.80
N SER A 178 8.58 -17.24 -7.89
CA SER A 178 9.82 -16.52 -7.61
C SER A 178 9.90 -16.01 -6.17
N PRO A 179 11.03 -16.19 -5.46
CA PRO A 179 11.28 -15.52 -4.17
C PRO A 179 11.25 -13.99 -4.28
N GLU A 180 11.52 -13.43 -5.47
CA GLU A 180 11.49 -11.98 -5.68
C GLU A 180 10.09 -11.39 -5.49
N MET A 181 9.03 -12.16 -5.73
CA MET A 181 7.67 -11.68 -5.50
C MET A 181 7.40 -11.38 -4.02
N TYR A 182 8.00 -12.13 -3.10
CA TYR A 182 7.92 -11.83 -1.68
C TYR A 182 8.59 -10.49 -1.34
N ARG A 183 9.78 -10.20 -1.92
CA ARG A 183 10.45 -8.91 -1.74
C ARG A 183 9.58 -7.76 -2.26
N GLN A 184 9.06 -7.89 -3.48
CA GLN A 184 8.25 -6.85 -4.11
C GLN A 184 6.94 -6.60 -3.37
N CYS A 185 6.25 -7.66 -2.91
CA CYS A 185 5.05 -7.53 -2.09
C CYS A 185 5.34 -6.79 -0.77
N LEU A 186 6.42 -7.15 -0.08
CA LEU A 186 6.86 -6.49 1.16
C LEU A 186 7.24 -5.02 0.92
N LEU A 187 8.00 -4.72 -0.13
CA LEU A 187 8.36 -3.34 -0.51
C LEU A 187 7.13 -2.51 -0.88
N ALA A 188 6.11 -3.11 -1.49
CA ALA A 188 4.81 -2.47 -1.72
C ALA A 188 3.98 -2.29 -0.44
N GLY A 189 4.45 -2.75 0.72
CA GLY A 189 3.80 -2.60 2.02
C GLY A 189 2.83 -3.73 2.39
N CYS A 190 2.83 -4.86 1.67
CA CYS A 190 2.04 -6.04 2.03
C CYS A 190 2.53 -6.63 3.35
N ARG A 191 1.60 -7.06 4.23
CA ARG A 191 1.84 -7.54 5.60
C ARG A 191 1.32 -8.96 5.85
N CYS A 192 0.61 -9.58 4.92
CA CYS A 192 0.24 -11.00 5.00
C CYS A 192 0.63 -11.68 3.69
N LEU A 193 1.50 -12.70 3.78
CA LEU A 193 2.07 -13.42 2.64
C LEU A 193 1.68 -14.88 2.72
N GLU A 194 1.42 -15.50 1.58
CA GLU A 194 1.02 -16.91 1.48
C GLU A 194 2.19 -17.79 1.02
N LEU A 195 2.30 -18.98 1.61
CA LEU A 195 3.35 -19.97 1.36
C LEU A 195 2.75 -21.37 1.23
N ASP A 196 2.58 -21.83 0.00
CA ASP A 196 2.12 -23.20 -0.29
C ASP A 196 3.30 -24.15 -0.21
N CYS A 197 3.46 -24.81 0.92
CA CYS A 197 4.62 -25.61 1.22
C CYS A 197 4.40 -27.07 0.80
N TRP A 198 5.28 -27.58 -0.07
CA TRP A 198 5.22 -28.93 -0.60
C TRP A 198 6.51 -29.70 -0.34
N LYS A 199 6.39 -31.03 -0.33
CA LYS A 199 7.52 -31.91 -0.06
C LYS A 199 8.63 -31.79 -1.11
N GLY A 200 9.86 -31.70 -0.62
CA GLY A 200 11.08 -31.76 -1.41
C GLY A 200 11.33 -33.14 -2.00
N LYS A 201 11.99 -33.17 -3.17
CA LYS A 201 12.41 -34.40 -3.84
C LYS A 201 13.81 -34.83 -3.37
N PRO A 202 14.16 -36.12 -3.41
CA PRO A 202 15.52 -36.60 -3.13
C PRO A 202 16.57 -36.01 -4.07
N PRO A 203 17.85 -35.92 -3.65
CA PRO A 203 18.42 -36.47 -2.41
C PRO A 203 18.33 -35.54 -1.19
N ASP A 204 18.18 -34.23 -1.40
CA ASP A 204 18.31 -33.24 -0.31
C ASP A 204 17.02 -33.08 0.51
N GLU A 205 15.88 -33.51 -0.04
CA GLU A 205 14.56 -33.46 0.61
C GLU A 205 14.24 -32.04 1.13
N ASP A 206 14.69 -31.00 0.42
CA ASP A 206 14.44 -29.60 0.78
C ASP A 206 13.00 -29.19 0.45
N PRO A 207 12.21 -28.68 1.42
CA PRO A 207 10.87 -28.19 1.19
C PRO A 207 10.83 -27.14 0.09
N ILE A 208 9.79 -27.18 -0.73
CA ILE A 208 9.58 -26.27 -1.86
C ILE A 208 8.28 -25.50 -1.69
N ILE A 209 8.14 -24.43 -2.45
CA ILE A 209 6.89 -23.67 -2.62
C ILE A 209 6.46 -23.74 -4.08
N THR A 210 5.19 -24.10 -4.29
CA THR A 210 4.56 -24.20 -5.61
C THR A 210 3.04 -24.27 -5.48
N HIS A 211 2.31 -24.02 -6.57
CA HIS A 211 0.87 -24.26 -6.60
C HIS A 211 0.61 -25.73 -6.95
N GLY A 212 0.11 -26.49 -5.98
CA GLY A 212 -0.09 -27.93 -6.08
C GLY A 212 -0.90 -28.37 -7.31
N PHE A 213 -0.56 -29.53 -7.86
CA PHE A 213 -1.26 -30.14 -9.00
C PHE A 213 -1.36 -29.25 -10.26
N THR A 214 -0.48 -28.26 -10.39
CA THR A 214 -0.38 -27.38 -11.57
C THR A 214 0.96 -27.53 -12.29
N MET A 215 1.17 -26.73 -13.33
CA MET A 215 2.44 -26.61 -14.08
C MET A 215 3.25 -25.37 -13.66
N THR A 216 2.98 -24.82 -12.48
CA THR A 216 3.77 -23.70 -11.95
C THR A 216 5.18 -24.17 -11.57
N THR A 217 6.16 -23.27 -11.64
CA THR A 217 7.54 -23.62 -11.30
C THR A 217 7.71 -23.77 -9.78
N GLU A 218 8.67 -24.58 -9.35
CA GLU A 218 9.00 -24.82 -7.94
C GLU A 218 10.11 -23.86 -7.50
N ILE A 219 10.03 -23.33 -6.27
CA ILE A 219 11.10 -22.53 -5.63
C ILE A 219 11.41 -23.11 -4.25
N LEU A 220 12.63 -22.93 -3.76
CA LEU A 220 13.01 -23.46 -2.45
C LEU A 220 12.34 -22.65 -1.33
N PHE A 221 11.82 -23.34 -0.32
CA PHE A 221 11.27 -22.70 0.87
C PHE A 221 12.31 -21.80 1.56
N LYS A 222 13.56 -22.28 1.68
CA LYS A 222 14.67 -21.54 2.28
C LYS A 222 14.88 -20.18 1.61
N ASP A 223 14.92 -20.14 0.29
CA ASP A 223 15.16 -18.91 -0.48
C ASP A 223 14.02 -17.89 -0.27
N VAL A 224 12.78 -18.38 -0.09
CA VAL A 224 11.63 -17.54 0.24
C VAL A 224 11.75 -16.95 1.64
N ILE A 225 12.12 -17.75 2.64
CA ILE A 225 12.33 -17.26 4.01
C ILE A 225 13.46 -16.22 4.06
N GLU A 226 14.56 -16.43 3.32
CA GLU A 226 15.64 -15.43 3.19
C GLU A 226 15.15 -14.13 2.53
N ALA A 227 14.38 -14.24 1.44
CA ALA A 227 13.80 -13.07 0.77
C ALA A 227 12.85 -12.27 1.66
N ILE A 228 12.03 -12.96 2.45
CA ILE A 228 11.14 -12.34 3.43
C ILE A 228 11.96 -11.64 4.51
N ALA A 229 12.93 -12.31 5.13
CA ALA A 229 13.75 -11.75 6.19
C ALA A 229 14.48 -10.47 5.74
N GLU A 230 14.98 -10.45 4.51
CA GLU A 230 15.65 -9.28 3.92
C GLU A 230 14.71 -8.06 3.79
N SER A 231 13.44 -8.29 3.45
CA SER A 231 12.53 -7.23 3.02
C SER A 231 11.40 -6.91 4.00
N ALA A 232 11.18 -7.75 5.02
CA ALA A 232 10.03 -7.71 5.92
C ALA A 232 9.75 -6.31 6.45
N PHE A 233 10.79 -5.61 6.90
CA PHE A 233 10.66 -4.33 7.60
C PHE A 233 11.26 -3.13 6.85
N LYS A 234 11.56 -3.25 5.54
CA LYS A 234 12.19 -2.16 4.76
C LYS A 234 11.29 -0.94 4.57
N THR A 235 9.97 -1.13 4.45
CA THR A 235 9.00 -0.05 4.14
C THR A 235 7.93 0.13 5.21
N SER A 236 7.85 -0.78 6.19
CA SER A 236 6.89 -0.74 7.28
C SER A 236 7.46 -1.43 8.52
N PRO A 237 7.36 -0.82 9.71
CA PRO A 237 7.80 -1.45 10.96
C PRO A 237 6.77 -2.42 11.55
N TYR A 238 5.59 -2.54 10.94
CA TYR A 238 4.49 -3.34 11.47
C TYR A 238 4.65 -4.84 11.16
N PRO A 239 4.04 -5.72 11.98
CA PRO A 239 4.18 -7.18 11.88
C PRO A 239 3.87 -7.73 10.49
N VAL A 240 4.52 -8.83 10.15
CA VAL A 240 4.25 -9.62 8.94
C VAL A 240 3.65 -10.96 9.37
N ILE A 241 2.53 -11.33 8.75
CA ILE A 241 1.83 -12.61 8.91
C ILE A 241 2.25 -13.52 7.76
N LEU A 242 2.64 -14.75 8.08
CA LEU A 242 2.94 -15.79 7.11
C LEU A 242 1.82 -16.83 7.18
N SER A 243 1.04 -16.92 6.12
CA SER A 243 -0.03 -17.91 5.95
C SER A 243 0.56 -19.15 5.29
N PHE A 244 0.67 -20.24 6.04
CA PHE A 244 1.22 -21.50 5.55
C PHE A 244 0.11 -22.43 5.09
N GLU A 245 0.12 -22.82 3.82
CA GLU A 245 -0.64 -23.96 3.33
C GLU A 245 0.29 -25.17 3.29
N ASN A 246 0.27 -25.98 4.35
CA ASN A 246 1.27 -27.02 4.58
C ASN A 246 0.83 -28.40 4.02
N HIS A 247 1.42 -28.79 2.89
CA HIS A 247 1.26 -30.11 2.26
C HIS A 247 2.45 -31.05 2.49
N VAL A 248 3.36 -30.67 3.39
CA VAL A 248 4.54 -31.50 3.74
C VAL A 248 4.12 -32.59 4.71
N ASP A 249 4.05 -33.82 4.26
CA ASP A 249 3.63 -35.00 5.04
C ASP A 249 4.75 -35.58 5.93
N SER A 250 6.01 -35.20 5.69
CA SER A 250 7.18 -35.71 6.40
C SER A 250 7.58 -34.80 7.56
N VAL A 251 7.55 -35.34 8.79
CA VAL A 251 7.99 -34.65 10.02
C VAL A 251 9.41 -34.08 9.87
N LYS A 252 10.33 -34.86 9.30
CA LYS A 252 11.72 -34.44 9.06
C LYS A 252 11.82 -33.19 8.16
N GLN A 253 10.95 -33.07 7.16
CA GLN A 253 10.91 -31.89 6.30
C GLN A 253 10.23 -30.70 6.99
N GLN A 254 9.19 -30.93 7.79
CA GLN A 254 8.56 -29.88 8.61
C GLN A 254 9.54 -29.32 9.65
N GLU A 255 10.33 -30.18 10.31
CA GLU A 255 11.42 -29.76 11.21
C GLU A 255 12.44 -28.89 10.46
N LYS A 256 12.75 -29.24 9.21
CA LYS A 256 13.65 -28.46 8.36
C LYS A 256 13.06 -27.07 8.05
N MET A 257 11.75 -26.97 7.76
CA MET A 257 11.06 -25.69 7.60
C MET A 257 11.10 -24.85 8.88
N ALA A 258 10.76 -25.44 10.03
CA ALA A 258 10.79 -24.76 11.31
C ALA A 258 12.21 -24.26 11.66
N ASN A 259 13.23 -25.07 11.39
CA ASN A 259 14.63 -24.69 11.58
C ASN A 259 15.04 -23.53 10.66
N TYR A 260 14.60 -23.52 9.39
CA TYR A 260 14.84 -22.37 8.50
C TYR A 260 14.19 -21.09 9.04
N CYS A 261 12.93 -21.14 9.47
CA CYS A 261 12.27 -19.99 10.10
C CYS A 261 13.03 -19.51 11.34
N LYS A 262 13.35 -20.40 12.28
CA LYS A 262 14.05 -20.06 13.52
C LYS A 262 15.44 -19.46 13.26
N THR A 263 16.20 -20.05 12.35
CA THR A 263 17.59 -19.62 12.07
C THR A 263 17.66 -18.34 11.25
N ILE A 264 16.79 -18.17 10.26
CA ILE A 264 16.85 -17.03 9.32
C ILE A 264 16.13 -15.81 9.90
N PHE A 265 14.96 -15.97 10.51
CA PHE A 265 14.26 -14.85 11.15
C PHE A 265 14.85 -14.47 12.51
N GLY A 266 15.42 -15.42 13.24
CA GLY A 266 16.02 -15.18 14.56
C GLY A 266 15.04 -14.50 15.51
N GLU A 267 15.46 -13.39 16.11
CA GLU A 267 14.65 -12.61 17.07
C GLU A 267 13.40 -11.97 16.45
N ALA A 268 13.32 -11.85 15.12
CA ALA A 268 12.14 -11.32 14.45
C ALA A 268 10.98 -12.32 14.41
N LEU A 269 11.23 -13.61 14.68
CA LEU A 269 10.20 -14.63 14.78
C LEU A 269 9.56 -14.58 16.16
N LEU A 270 8.25 -14.36 16.19
CA LEU A 270 7.47 -14.48 17.42
C LEU A 270 7.14 -15.96 17.67
N ILE A 271 7.71 -16.52 18.74
CA ILE A 271 7.53 -17.92 19.14
C ILE A 271 6.67 -18.01 20.41
N ASP A 272 6.91 -17.12 21.37
CA ASP A 272 6.17 -17.09 22.63
C ASP A 272 4.99 -16.11 22.59
N PRO A 273 3.87 -16.42 23.28
CA PRO A 273 2.78 -15.47 23.47
C PRO A 273 3.26 -14.18 24.16
N LEU A 274 2.71 -13.05 23.75
CA LEU A 274 3.00 -11.77 24.41
C LEU A 274 2.34 -11.73 25.79
N GLU A 275 3.06 -11.27 26.82
CA GLU A 275 2.58 -11.24 28.23
C GLU A 275 1.19 -10.59 28.42
N LYS A 276 0.86 -9.57 27.60
CA LYS A 276 -0.43 -8.86 27.64
C LYS A 276 -1.54 -9.53 26.85
N TYR A 277 -1.20 -10.47 25.97
CA TYR A 277 -2.12 -11.22 25.11
C TYR A 277 -1.76 -12.71 25.20
N PRO A 278 -1.96 -13.34 26.37
CA PRO A 278 -1.65 -14.76 26.54
C PRO A 278 -2.57 -15.57 25.61
N ALA A 279 -2.00 -16.07 24.52
CA ALA A 279 -2.61 -17.16 23.78
C ALA A 279 -2.52 -18.41 24.68
N PHE A 280 -3.64 -18.83 25.27
CA PHE A 280 -3.75 -20.20 25.74
C PHE A 280 -3.80 -21.09 24.51
N CYS A 281 -2.65 -21.66 24.13
CA CYS A 281 -2.60 -22.91 23.39
C CYS A 281 -3.36 -23.91 24.26
N SER A 282 -4.63 -24.14 23.94
CA SER A 282 -5.41 -25.17 24.60
C SER A 282 -5.33 -26.38 23.72
N VAL A 283 -4.42 -27.27 24.12
CA VAL A 283 -4.48 -28.72 23.95
C VAL A 283 -5.93 -29.12 23.70
N LEU A 284 -6.23 -29.60 22.49
CA LEU A 284 -7.46 -30.33 22.24
C LEU A 284 -7.25 -31.72 22.84
N ASP A 285 -7.34 -31.83 24.16
CA ASP A 285 -7.72 -33.08 24.78
C ASP A 285 -9.13 -33.38 24.26
N GLY A 286 -9.23 -34.46 23.48
CA GLY A 286 -10.45 -34.85 22.82
C GLY A 286 -11.55 -35.19 23.83
N GLU A 287 -12.58 -34.35 23.89
CA GLU A 287 -13.94 -34.77 24.19
C GLU A 287 -14.89 -34.00 23.28
N VAL A 288 -15.29 -34.66 22.19
CA VAL A 288 -16.47 -34.30 21.41
C VAL A 288 -17.67 -34.77 22.22
N GLN A 289 -18.44 -33.84 22.80
CA GLN A 289 -19.82 -34.15 23.14
C GLN A 289 -20.65 -34.03 21.86
N GLU A 290 -21.13 -35.18 21.39
CA GLU A 290 -22.19 -35.32 20.40
C GLU A 290 -23.42 -34.51 20.81
N ASP A 291 -23.82 -33.54 20.00
CA ASP A 291 -25.23 -33.20 19.84
C ASP A 291 -25.61 -33.60 18.41
N GLN A 292 -26.28 -34.74 18.32
CA GLN A 292 -26.81 -35.34 17.10
C GLN A 292 -28.00 -34.53 16.57
N GLU A 293 -27.98 -34.19 15.28
CA GLU A 293 -29.08 -34.44 14.33
C GLU A 293 -28.58 -34.25 12.87
N GLU A 294 -28.24 -35.39 12.26
CA GLU A 294 -28.24 -35.82 10.84
C GLU A 294 -28.17 -34.74 9.73
N THR A 295 -27.19 -34.81 8.83
CA THR A 295 -27.22 -35.76 7.71
C THR A 295 -25.81 -36.13 7.24
N GLU A 296 -25.51 -37.42 7.30
CA GLU A 296 -24.32 -38.08 6.79
C GLU A 296 -24.36 -38.12 5.24
N ASP A 297 -23.25 -37.76 4.60
CA ASP A 297 -22.56 -38.67 3.69
C ASP A 297 -21.23 -38.05 3.21
N GLN A 298 -20.15 -38.84 3.36
CA GLN A 298 -18.79 -38.68 2.81
C GLN A 298 -17.81 -37.74 3.53
N CYS A 299 -17.17 -38.21 4.63
CA CYS A 299 -15.81 -37.78 5.01
C CYS A 299 -15.06 -38.72 5.99
N GLU A 300 -15.45 -39.99 6.15
CA GLU A 300 -14.81 -40.91 7.13
C GLU A 300 -13.45 -41.51 6.70
N GLN A 301 -12.52 -40.74 6.11
CA GLN A 301 -11.16 -41.27 5.84
C GLN A 301 -9.99 -40.47 6.42
N ASP A 302 -10.24 -39.34 7.10
CA ASP A 302 -9.15 -38.48 7.58
C ASP A 302 -8.92 -38.49 9.11
N GLU A 303 -9.73 -39.21 9.89
CA GLU A 303 -9.68 -39.10 11.37
C GLU A 303 -8.54 -39.90 12.04
N GLU A 304 -7.87 -40.84 11.37
CA GLU A 304 -6.98 -41.79 12.06
C GLU A 304 -5.47 -41.42 12.07
N LYS A 305 -5.06 -40.22 11.61
CA LYS A 305 -3.62 -39.88 11.50
C LYS A 305 -3.07 -38.82 12.47
N MET A 306 -3.88 -38.20 13.32
CA MET A 306 -3.44 -37.05 14.13
C MET A 306 -3.36 -37.38 15.62
N LYS A 307 -2.45 -38.29 16.01
CA LYS A 307 -2.26 -38.67 17.42
C LYS A 307 -0.82 -38.68 17.93
N ASN A 308 0.14 -38.09 17.22
CA ASN A 308 1.53 -37.96 17.72
C ASN A 308 2.25 -36.74 17.10
N SER A 309 1.84 -35.52 17.45
CA SER A 309 2.52 -34.30 16.97
C SER A 309 2.60 -33.15 17.98
N ASP A 310 2.43 -33.42 19.28
CA ASP A 310 2.30 -32.37 20.31
C ASP A 310 3.54 -31.47 20.48
N GLU A 311 4.72 -31.87 19.97
CA GLU A 311 5.97 -31.07 20.10
C GLU A 311 6.27 -30.14 18.91
N VAL A 312 5.60 -30.27 17.76
CA VAL A 312 5.93 -29.53 16.53
C VAL A 312 5.03 -28.29 16.34
N GLU A 313 3.79 -28.32 16.84
CA GLU A 313 2.83 -27.23 16.72
C GLU A 313 3.14 -26.01 17.61
N ASP A 314 3.86 -26.20 18.71
CA ASP A 314 4.15 -25.13 19.70
C ASP A 314 5.20 -24.10 19.23
N SER A 315 5.93 -24.36 18.14
CA SER A 315 7.09 -23.54 17.73
C SER A 315 6.83 -22.50 16.66
N ILE A 316 5.64 -22.51 16.04
CA ILE A 316 5.27 -21.56 15.00
C ILE A 316 3.93 -20.98 15.41
N ILE A 317 3.88 -19.67 15.71
CA ILE A 317 2.60 -18.95 15.72
C ILE A 317 2.14 -18.86 14.26
N SER A 318 1.65 -19.98 13.74
CA SER A 318 0.95 -20.11 12.49
C SER A 318 -0.49 -19.72 12.76
N CYS A 319 -1.03 -18.78 12.00
CA CYS A 319 -2.48 -18.59 11.97
C CYS A 319 -3.07 -19.84 11.30
N HIS A 320 -3.33 -20.89 12.08
CA HIS A 320 -4.08 -22.03 11.57
C HIS A 320 -5.48 -21.56 11.15
N SER A 321 -5.91 -22.02 9.98
CA SER A 321 -7.27 -21.90 9.49
C SER A 321 -8.20 -22.69 10.41
N VAL A 322 -8.80 -22.03 11.40
CA VAL A 322 -9.81 -22.65 12.24
C VAL A 322 -11.14 -22.57 11.50
N LEU A 323 -11.74 -23.74 11.23
CA LEU A 323 -13.13 -23.87 10.82
C LEU A 323 -14.03 -23.12 11.81
N TRP A 324 -14.93 -22.28 11.31
CA TRP A 324 -15.90 -21.47 12.06
C TRP A 324 -16.35 -22.15 13.37
N ALA A 325 -15.68 -21.82 14.48
CA ALA A 325 -15.98 -22.37 15.78
C ALA A 325 -16.75 -21.31 16.57
N LYS A 326 -17.88 -21.70 17.17
CA LYS A 326 -18.64 -20.86 18.13
C LYS A 326 -17.87 -20.50 19.41
N LYS A 327 -16.58 -20.85 19.51
CA LYS A 327 -15.75 -20.61 20.71
C LYS A 327 -14.99 -19.28 20.56
N ASN A 328 -15.26 -18.39 21.51
CA ASN A 328 -14.74 -17.02 21.63
C ASN A 328 -13.23 -16.98 21.93
N ARG A 329 -12.38 -17.39 20.97
CA ARG A 329 -10.91 -17.42 21.08
C ARG A 329 -10.31 -16.32 20.20
N SER A 330 -9.94 -15.19 20.77
CA SER A 330 -9.43 -14.02 20.02
C SER A 330 -8.17 -14.27 19.16
N TYR A 331 -7.48 -15.40 19.37
CA TYR A 331 -6.32 -15.83 18.58
C TYR A 331 -6.67 -16.75 17.39
N ALA A 332 -7.89 -17.25 17.31
CA ALA A 332 -8.32 -18.07 16.18
C ALA A 332 -8.52 -17.18 14.93
N VAL A 333 -8.08 -17.67 13.78
CA VAL A 333 -8.18 -16.99 12.48
C VAL A 333 -8.94 -17.91 11.53
N SER A 334 -9.82 -17.34 10.72
CA SER A 334 -10.51 -18.08 9.66
C SER A 334 -10.12 -17.51 8.30
N SER A 335 -9.81 -18.40 7.36
CA SER A 335 -9.62 -18.05 5.94
C SER A 335 -10.82 -18.55 5.15
N PHE A 336 -11.37 -17.70 4.29
CA PHE A 336 -12.52 -18.05 3.46
C PHE A 336 -12.19 -17.76 2.00
N VAL A 337 -12.42 -18.76 1.14
CA VAL A 337 -12.51 -18.51 -0.31
C VAL A 337 -13.65 -17.52 -0.61
N GLU A 338 -13.49 -16.73 -1.67
CA GLU A 338 -14.41 -15.64 -2.04
C GLU A 338 -15.90 -16.06 -2.06
N THR A 339 -16.19 -17.24 -2.62
CA THR A 339 -17.57 -17.75 -2.70
C THR A 339 -18.18 -17.98 -1.32
N LYS A 340 -17.42 -18.55 -0.39
CA LYS A 340 -17.89 -18.79 0.99
C LYS A 340 -18.00 -17.50 1.79
N ALA A 341 -17.06 -16.57 1.62
CA ALA A 341 -17.14 -15.25 2.22
C ALA A 341 -18.39 -14.49 1.72
N THR A 342 -18.64 -14.52 0.41
CA THR A 342 -19.80 -13.89 -0.21
C THR A 342 -21.11 -14.48 0.31
N ASP A 343 -21.19 -15.81 0.42
CA ASP A 343 -22.34 -16.49 0.99
C ASP A 343 -22.60 -16.10 2.45
N LEU A 344 -21.55 -16.01 3.27
CA LEU A 344 -21.66 -15.60 4.68
C LEU A 344 -22.10 -14.15 4.81
N ILE A 345 -21.50 -13.24 4.04
CA ILE A 345 -21.89 -11.82 4.01
C ILE A 345 -23.35 -11.66 3.56
N THR A 346 -23.78 -12.45 2.56
CA THR A 346 -25.14 -12.36 2.03
C THR A 346 -26.18 -12.87 3.05
N LYS A 347 -25.84 -13.89 3.84
CA LYS A 347 -26.77 -14.53 4.78
C LYS A 347 -26.74 -13.91 6.18
N ASN A 348 -25.56 -13.53 6.66
CA ASN A 348 -25.29 -13.16 8.06
C ASN A 348 -24.34 -11.94 8.15
N ALA A 349 -24.68 -10.85 7.45
CA ALA A 349 -23.81 -9.67 7.32
C ALA A 349 -23.42 -9.05 8.68
N VAL A 350 -24.36 -9.00 9.62
CA VAL A 350 -24.13 -8.38 10.94
C VAL A 350 -23.17 -9.25 11.74
N GLU A 351 -23.40 -10.55 11.79
CA GLU A 351 -22.53 -11.50 12.48
C GLU A 351 -21.13 -11.56 11.85
N PHE A 352 -21.02 -11.35 10.53
CA PHE A 352 -19.73 -11.27 9.84
C PHE A 352 -18.92 -10.04 10.25
N VAL A 353 -19.59 -8.89 10.46
CA VAL A 353 -18.94 -7.64 10.94
C VAL A 353 -18.61 -7.72 12.43
N GLU A 354 -19.46 -8.35 13.23
CA GLU A 354 -19.23 -8.55 14.67
C GLU A 354 -18.25 -9.69 14.98
N TYR A 355 -17.83 -10.45 13.96
CA TYR A 355 -16.94 -11.58 14.14
C TYR A 355 -15.57 -11.11 14.66
N PRO A 356 -15.15 -11.53 15.86
CA PRO A 356 -14.01 -10.92 16.56
C PRO A 356 -12.63 -11.39 16.07
N HIS A 357 -12.58 -12.09 14.95
CA HIS A 357 -11.40 -12.80 14.47
C HIS A 357 -10.79 -12.13 13.23
N ILE A 358 -9.50 -12.36 13.02
CA ILE A 358 -8.87 -11.99 11.75
C ILE A 358 -9.49 -12.86 10.66
N ILE A 359 -9.96 -12.21 9.59
CA ILE A 359 -10.42 -12.88 8.38
C ILE A 359 -9.35 -12.65 7.31
N LEU A 360 -8.73 -13.73 6.85
CA LEU A 360 -7.84 -13.71 5.70
C LEU A 360 -8.66 -14.01 4.44
N SER A 361 -8.48 -13.20 3.40
CA SER A 361 -9.19 -13.28 2.12
C SER A 361 -8.25 -13.61 0.97
#